data_AF-A0A1N7Q8V7-F1
#
_entry.id   AF-A0A1N7Q8V7-F1
#
_cell.length_a   1.000
_cell.length_b   1.000
_cell.length_c   1.000
_cell.angle_alpha   90.00
_cell.angle_beta   90.00
_cell.angle_gamma   90.00
#
_symmetry.space_group_name_H-M   'P 1'
#
loop_
_entity.id
_entity.type
_entity.pdbx_description
1 polymer ?
#
loop_
_entity_poly.entity_id
_entity_poly.type
_entity_poly.pdbx_seq_one_letter_code
_entity_poly.pdbx_strand_id
1 'polypeptide(L)'
;MSAADTPSPLSCPPFLHFLCGRVAASLAFQIVSVAVGWQIYALSGSALDLGLIGLAQFLPMAALTLVVGHVADRYDRRKIVALCMALEALATLVLAIAALHGVGGKTLIYATIIIMSSARAFEAPTLSTLIPAVVPREWLPRATALSSSGGQIAQIAGPALGGVGYSLGAGWIYCVAAALYLTAFIAIATLVIDRAPPRKEPTTWRTLFGGITFIFQRRLLLGTLSLDLFAVLLGGATALLPIFAKDILNAGPWALGALRAAPACGAALMSLTLARLSLGENVGRLLFGSLIVFGLATTVFGLSTSIPLSIAALVVLGAADAVSVVVRSSLVQLNTPDHMLGRVSAVNTLFIGASNQLGEFESGLTAQLFGAVPAVVIGGVGTIAVAGLWMRWFPELRRLRTLQGNEVAQS
;
A
#
# COMPACT_ATOMS: atom_id res chain seq x y z
N MET A 1 14.64 -22.77 30.01
CA MET A 1 13.52 -23.11 29.10
C MET A 1 13.97 -22.83 27.68
N SER A 2 14.04 -23.88 26.84
CA SER A 2 14.42 -23.76 25.43
C SER A 2 13.38 -22.93 24.68
N ALA A 3 13.79 -22.16 23.67
CA ALA A 3 12.90 -21.33 22.84
C ALA A 3 11.79 -22.12 22.11
N ALA A 4 11.82 -23.46 22.18
CA ALA A 4 10.87 -24.38 21.56
C ALA A 4 9.54 -24.57 22.33
N ASP A 5 9.46 -24.24 23.63
CA ASP A 5 8.25 -24.51 24.45
C ASP A 5 7.36 -23.28 24.70
N THR A 6 7.56 -22.16 23.98
CA THR A 6 6.60 -21.05 24.06
C THR A 6 5.38 -21.37 23.19
N PRO A 7 4.15 -21.39 23.74
CA PRO A 7 2.96 -21.64 22.93
C PRO A 7 2.90 -20.63 21.78
N SER A 8 2.64 -21.14 20.57
CA SER A 8 2.60 -20.30 19.37
C SER A 8 1.36 -19.40 19.38
N PRO A 9 1.43 -18.17 18.86
CA PRO A 9 0.23 -17.34 18.63
C PRO A 9 -0.85 -18.07 17.82
N LEU A 10 -0.45 -18.99 16.93
CA LEU A 10 -1.35 -19.83 16.14
C LEU A 10 -2.21 -20.78 16.98
N SER A 11 -1.80 -21.11 18.20
CA SER A 11 -2.59 -21.96 19.10
C SER A 11 -3.66 -21.16 19.85
N CYS A 12 -3.71 -19.83 19.68
CA CYS A 12 -4.68 -18.95 20.30
C CYS A 12 -5.88 -18.70 19.36
N PRO A 13 -7.09 -19.20 19.67
CA PRO A 13 -8.24 -19.07 18.78
C PRO A 13 -8.60 -17.60 18.45
N PRO A 14 -8.61 -16.64 19.41
CA PRO A 14 -8.83 -15.23 19.10
C PRO A 14 -7.85 -14.68 18.06
N PHE A 15 -6.57 -15.05 18.15
CA PHE A 15 -5.57 -14.60 17.18
C PHE A 15 -5.78 -15.21 15.80
N LEU A 16 -6.17 -16.48 15.71
CA LEU A 16 -6.51 -17.11 14.43
C LEU A 16 -7.71 -16.42 13.76
N HIS A 17 -8.77 -16.11 14.49
CA HIS A 17 -9.93 -15.39 13.95
C HIS A 17 -9.51 -14.00 13.44
N PHE A 18 -8.71 -13.28 14.21
CA PHE A 18 -8.14 -12.00 13.78
C PHE A 18 -7.29 -12.14 12.50
N LEU A 19 -6.42 -13.14 12.45
CA LEU A 19 -5.53 -13.38 11.30
C LEU A 19 -6.33 -13.74 10.05
N CYS A 20 -7.28 -14.67 10.15
CA CYS A 20 -8.19 -15.04 9.07
C CYS A 20 -8.97 -13.83 8.56
N GLY A 21 -9.55 -13.02 9.47
CA GLY A 21 -10.31 -11.85 9.08
C GLY A 21 -9.45 -10.80 8.37
N ARG A 22 -8.26 -10.50 8.89
CA ARG A 22 -7.32 -9.58 8.25
C ARG A 22 -6.88 -10.06 6.86
N VAL A 23 -6.52 -11.33 6.72
CA VAL A 23 -6.06 -11.90 5.45
C VAL A 23 -7.20 -11.94 4.43
N ALA A 24 -8.40 -12.35 4.85
CA ALA A 24 -9.58 -12.38 3.99
C ALA A 24 -9.96 -10.97 3.49
N ALA A 25 -10.02 -9.97 4.38
CA ALA A 25 -10.26 -8.58 3.98
C ALA A 25 -9.18 -8.04 3.03
N SER A 26 -7.90 -8.35 3.31
CA SER A 26 -6.80 -7.92 2.45
C SER A 26 -6.84 -8.57 1.07
N LEU A 27 -7.18 -9.86 0.98
CA LEU A 27 -7.37 -10.56 -0.29
C LEU A 27 -8.56 -9.97 -1.08
N ALA A 28 -9.69 -9.76 -0.40
CA ALA A 28 -10.88 -9.15 -1.01
C ALA A 28 -10.56 -7.77 -1.60
N PHE A 29 -9.84 -6.93 -0.86
CA PHE A 29 -9.40 -5.62 -1.32
C PHE A 29 -8.57 -5.69 -2.61
N GLN A 30 -7.59 -6.59 -2.66
CA GLN A 30 -6.74 -6.75 -3.84
C GLN A 30 -7.51 -7.28 -5.06
N ILE A 31 -8.43 -8.24 -4.84
CA ILE A 31 -9.30 -8.77 -5.87
C ILE A 31 -10.19 -7.66 -6.45
N VAL A 32 -10.86 -6.89 -5.58
CA VAL A 32 -11.73 -5.78 -6.01
C VAL A 32 -10.92 -4.71 -6.73
N SER A 33 -9.73 -4.36 -6.24
CA SER A 33 -8.87 -3.36 -6.88
C SER A 33 -8.52 -3.73 -8.34
N VAL A 34 -8.13 -4.98 -8.59
CA VAL A 34 -7.85 -5.47 -9.97
C VAL A 34 -9.11 -5.52 -10.82
N ALA A 35 -10.20 -6.07 -10.28
CA ALA A 35 -11.47 -6.21 -10.99
C ALA A 35 -12.05 -4.86 -11.41
N VAL A 36 -12.06 -3.89 -10.49
CA VAL A 36 -12.55 -2.52 -10.71
C VAL A 36 -11.68 -1.78 -11.73
N GLY A 37 -10.36 -1.88 -11.62
CA GLY A 37 -9.44 -1.27 -12.60
C GLY A 37 -9.69 -1.81 -14.01
N TRP A 38 -9.81 -3.14 -14.17
CA TRP A 38 -10.15 -3.73 -15.45
C TRP A 38 -11.54 -3.31 -15.95
N GLN A 39 -12.56 -3.35 -15.10
CA GLN A 39 -13.94 -3.06 -15.46
C GLN A 39 -14.14 -1.60 -15.88
N ILE A 40 -13.57 -0.64 -15.14
CA ILE A 40 -13.62 0.77 -15.51
C ILE A 40 -12.98 0.99 -16.88
N TYR A 41 -11.82 0.38 -17.13
CA TYR A 41 -11.16 0.52 -18.42
C TYR A 41 -11.94 -0.15 -19.55
N ALA A 42 -12.51 -1.33 -19.30
CA ALA A 42 -13.34 -2.03 -20.28
C ALA A 42 -14.59 -1.23 -20.67
N LEU A 43 -15.16 -0.46 -19.72
CA LEU A 43 -16.33 0.40 -19.96
C LEU A 43 -16.00 1.75 -20.59
N SER A 44 -14.86 2.35 -20.24
CA SER A 44 -14.52 3.72 -20.63
C SER A 44 -13.55 3.83 -21.81
N GLY A 45 -12.58 2.91 -21.90
CA GLY A 45 -11.40 3.06 -22.75
C GLY A 45 -10.52 4.27 -22.40
N SER A 46 -10.71 4.93 -21.26
CA SER A 46 -10.03 6.17 -20.89
C SER A 46 -9.02 5.95 -19.76
N ALA A 47 -7.81 6.48 -19.96
CA ALA A 47 -6.78 6.49 -18.93
C ALA A 47 -7.11 7.45 -17.77
N LEU A 48 -7.84 8.53 -18.06
CA LEU A 48 -8.29 9.47 -17.03
C LEU A 48 -9.25 8.80 -16.04
N ASP A 49 -10.16 7.96 -16.54
CA ASP A 49 -11.08 7.20 -15.67
C ASP A 49 -10.33 6.24 -14.73
N LEU A 50 -9.23 5.63 -15.19
CA LEU A 50 -8.35 4.86 -14.30
C LEU A 50 -7.68 5.74 -13.24
N GLY A 51 -7.20 6.94 -13.63
CA GLY A 51 -6.61 7.90 -12.69
C GLY A 51 -7.61 8.42 -11.64
N LEU A 52 -8.88 8.57 -12.01
CA LEU A 52 -9.95 9.00 -11.09
C LEU A 52 -10.22 7.97 -9.99
N ILE A 53 -9.88 6.69 -10.17
CA ILE A 53 -9.92 5.68 -9.11
C ILE A 53 -9.01 6.09 -7.94
N GLY A 54 -7.79 6.55 -8.23
CA GLY A 54 -6.85 7.03 -7.23
C GLY A 54 -7.42 8.18 -6.41
N LEU A 55 -8.01 9.19 -7.06
CA LEU A 55 -8.69 10.30 -6.37
C LEU A 55 -9.89 9.85 -5.55
N ALA A 56 -10.71 8.94 -6.08
CA ALA A 56 -11.87 8.37 -5.38
C ALA A 56 -11.47 7.61 -4.12
N GLN A 57 -10.24 7.06 -4.07
CA GLN A 57 -9.68 6.43 -2.87
C GLN A 57 -9.05 7.45 -1.91
N PHE A 58 -8.35 8.44 -2.43
CA PHE A 58 -7.63 9.42 -1.62
C PHE A 58 -8.53 10.42 -0.91
N LEU A 59 -9.48 11.02 -1.63
CA LEU A 59 -10.28 12.12 -1.09
C LEU A 59 -11.04 11.74 0.18
N PRO A 60 -11.74 10.57 0.24
CA PRO A 60 -12.40 10.17 1.47
C PRO A 60 -11.41 9.88 2.59
N MET A 61 -10.29 9.21 2.28
CA MET A 61 -9.25 8.89 3.26
C MET A 61 -8.66 10.17 3.87
N ALA A 62 -8.29 11.15 3.05
CA ALA A 62 -7.76 12.44 3.48
C ALA A 62 -8.79 13.23 4.30
N ALA A 63 -10.05 13.31 3.83
CA ALA A 63 -11.12 14.04 4.51
C ALA A 63 -11.47 13.42 5.89
N LEU A 64 -11.43 12.09 5.99
CA LEU A 64 -11.82 11.37 7.20
C LEU A 64 -10.67 11.12 8.18
N THR A 65 -9.41 11.31 7.77
CA THR A 65 -8.21 11.01 8.59
C THR A 65 -8.30 11.54 10.03
N LEU A 66 -8.88 12.73 10.23
CA LEU A 66 -9.02 13.36 11.54
C LEU A 66 -10.20 12.81 12.35
N VAL A 67 -11.31 12.54 11.68
CA VAL A 67 -12.53 11.98 12.26
C VAL A 67 -12.25 10.59 12.81
N VAL A 68 -11.43 9.82 12.09
CA VAL A 68 -11.02 8.46 12.46
C VAL A 68 -10.37 8.41 13.83
N GLY A 69 -9.44 9.30 14.14
CA GLY A 69 -8.74 9.31 15.43
C GLY A 69 -9.70 9.50 16.60
N HIS A 70 -10.60 10.47 16.49
CA HIS A 70 -11.60 10.76 17.52
C HIS A 70 -12.61 9.60 17.72
N VAL A 71 -13.04 8.97 16.63
CA VAL A 71 -13.99 7.85 16.67
C VAL A 71 -13.32 6.60 17.25
N ALA A 72 -12.08 6.29 16.83
CA ALA A 72 -11.33 5.12 17.29
C ALA A 72 -10.96 5.14 18.79
N ASP A 73 -11.00 6.32 19.41
CA ASP A 73 -10.76 6.50 20.84
C ASP A 73 -12.04 6.45 21.69
N ARG A 74 -13.20 6.77 21.10
CA ARG A 74 -14.50 6.80 21.82
C ARG A 74 -15.29 5.50 21.73
N TYR A 75 -15.16 4.79 20.61
CA TYR A 75 -15.95 3.61 20.34
C TYR A 75 -15.11 2.34 20.42
N ASP A 76 -15.78 1.19 20.62
CA ASP A 76 -15.15 -0.12 20.60
C ASP A 76 -14.53 -0.38 19.22
N ARG A 77 -13.19 -0.48 19.21
CA ARG A 77 -12.36 -0.67 18.02
C ARG A 77 -12.76 -1.90 17.20
N ARG A 78 -13.21 -2.97 17.88
CA ARG A 78 -13.71 -4.18 17.19
C ARG A 78 -14.98 -3.88 16.41
N LYS A 79 -15.91 -3.14 17.00
CA LYS A 79 -17.18 -2.77 16.37
C LYS A 79 -16.95 -1.85 15.16
N ILE A 80 -15.99 -0.93 15.26
CA ILE A 80 -15.58 -0.07 14.14
C ILE A 80 -15.09 -0.94 12.98
N VAL A 81 -14.10 -1.81 13.21
CA VAL A 81 -13.52 -2.67 12.16
C VAL A 81 -14.59 -3.59 11.56
N ALA A 82 -15.43 -4.22 12.40
CA ALA A 82 -16.51 -5.08 11.93
C ALA A 82 -17.51 -4.29 11.05
N LEU A 83 -17.92 -3.09 11.47
CA LEU A 83 -18.81 -2.26 10.67
C LEU A 83 -18.19 -1.87 9.33
N CYS A 84 -16.90 -1.52 9.30
CA CYS A 84 -16.17 -1.24 8.07
C CYS A 84 -16.18 -2.44 7.11
N MET A 85 -15.82 -3.63 7.61
CA MET A 85 -15.83 -4.85 6.80
C MET A 85 -17.23 -5.24 6.31
N ALA A 86 -18.27 -4.97 7.10
CA ALA A 86 -19.66 -5.17 6.68
C ALA A 86 -20.07 -4.20 5.57
N LEU A 87 -19.66 -2.92 5.67
CA LEU A 87 -19.88 -1.92 4.61
C LEU A 87 -19.13 -2.29 3.33
N GLU A 88 -17.88 -2.76 3.44
CA GLU A 88 -17.10 -3.24 2.29
C GLU A 88 -17.72 -4.50 1.65
N ALA A 89 -18.21 -5.44 2.46
CA ALA A 89 -18.94 -6.62 1.98
C ALA A 89 -20.21 -6.20 1.22
N LEU A 90 -21.01 -5.29 1.78
CA LEU A 90 -22.23 -4.80 1.16
C LEU A 90 -21.93 -4.04 -0.14
N ALA A 91 -20.97 -3.12 -0.12
CA ALA A 91 -20.54 -2.34 -1.27
C ALA A 91 -20.04 -3.27 -2.41
N THR A 92 -19.23 -4.29 -2.07
CA THR A 92 -18.76 -5.29 -3.04
C THR A 92 -19.90 -6.18 -3.55
N LEU A 93 -20.88 -6.53 -2.70
CA LEU A 93 -22.07 -7.27 -3.10
C LEU A 93 -22.93 -6.48 -4.09
N VAL A 94 -23.07 -5.16 -3.91
CA VAL A 94 -23.75 -4.31 -4.89
C VAL A 94 -23.06 -4.37 -6.25
N LEU A 95 -21.72 -4.32 -6.28
CA LEU A 95 -20.96 -4.50 -7.54
C LEU A 95 -21.17 -5.89 -8.14
N ALA A 96 -21.23 -6.94 -7.31
CA ALA A 96 -21.48 -8.30 -7.77
C ALA A 96 -22.85 -8.43 -8.44
N ILE A 97 -23.91 -7.95 -7.77
CA ILE A 97 -25.28 -7.99 -8.29
C ILE A 97 -25.38 -7.19 -9.59
N ALA A 98 -24.81 -5.98 -9.61
CA ALA A 98 -24.78 -5.13 -10.80
C ALA A 98 -24.09 -5.84 -11.98
N ALA A 99 -22.89 -6.39 -11.75
CA ALA A 99 -22.13 -7.09 -12.77
C ALA A 99 -22.81 -8.38 -13.26
N LEU A 100 -23.53 -9.12 -12.40
CA LEU A 100 -24.28 -10.33 -12.79
C LEU A 100 -25.48 -10.02 -13.69
N HIS A 101 -26.17 -8.91 -13.43
CA HIS A 101 -27.32 -8.49 -14.22
C HIS A 101 -26.94 -7.64 -15.45
N GLY A 102 -25.64 -7.38 -15.66
CA GLY A 102 -25.18 -6.48 -16.71
C GLY A 102 -25.65 -5.04 -16.55
N VAL A 103 -26.09 -4.66 -15.35
CA VAL A 103 -26.54 -3.30 -15.01
C VAL A 103 -25.44 -2.59 -14.24
N GLY A 104 -25.40 -1.27 -14.37
CA GLY A 104 -24.40 -0.44 -13.70
C GLY A 104 -23.42 0.18 -14.67
N GLY A 105 -22.75 1.22 -14.18
CA GLY A 105 -21.81 2.02 -14.95
C GLY A 105 -20.74 2.62 -14.06
N LYS A 106 -19.90 3.47 -14.63
CA LYS A 106 -18.75 4.09 -13.96
C LYS A 106 -19.15 4.77 -12.64
N THR A 107 -20.30 5.44 -12.62
CA THR A 107 -20.83 6.13 -11.43
C THR A 107 -21.06 5.18 -10.25
N LEU A 108 -21.63 3.99 -10.50
CA LEU A 108 -21.84 3.00 -9.44
C LEU A 108 -20.50 2.51 -8.91
N ILE A 109 -19.55 2.24 -9.81
CA ILE A 109 -18.21 1.77 -9.43
C ILE A 109 -17.51 2.84 -8.56
N TYR A 110 -17.48 4.11 -8.98
CA TYR A 110 -16.89 5.19 -8.18
C TYR A 110 -17.60 5.37 -6.84
N ALA A 111 -18.93 5.31 -6.79
CA ALA A 111 -19.68 5.40 -5.53
C ALA A 111 -19.28 4.29 -4.56
N THR A 112 -19.16 3.05 -5.05
CA THR A 112 -18.71 1.91 -4.24
C THR A 112 -17.26 2.09 -3.76
N ILE A 113 -16.34 2.54 -4.63
CA ILE A 113 -14.95 2.82 -4.23
C ILE A 113 -14.90 3.87 -3.14
N ILE A 114 -15.68 4.95 -3.24
CA ILE A 114 -15.74 6.01 -2.23
C ILE A 114 -16.23 5.45 -0.89
N ILE A 115 -17.26 4.61 -0.89
CA ILE A 115 -17.77 3.94 0.32
C ILE A 115 -16.69 3.03 0.94
N MET A 116 -16.07 2.17 0.12
CA MET A 116 -15.01 1.27 0.57
C MET A 116 -13.81 2.04 1.12
N SER A 117 -13.38 3.10 0.44
CA SER A 117 -12.24 3.92 0.87
C SER A 117 -12.54 4.70 2.15
N SER A 118 -13.80 5.14 2.32
CA SER A 118 -14.28 5.72 3.57
C SER A 118 -14.22 4.70 4.70
N ALA A 119 -14.72 3.48 4.49
CA ALA A 119 -14.65 2.39 5.48
C ALA A 119 -13.19 2.06 5.83
N ARG A 120 -12.33 1.93 4.82
CA ARG A 120 -10.90 1.62 4.97
C ARG A 120 -10.14 2.67 5.75
N ALA A 121 -10.52 3.95 5.63
CA ALA A 121 -9.94 5.05 6.39
C ALA A 121 -10.08 4.83 7.91
N PHE A 122 -11.19 4.25 8.36
CA PHE A 122 -11.39 3.85 9.77
C PHE A 122 -10.77 2.50 10.08
N GLU A 123 -10.88 1.53 9.16
CA GLU A 123 -10.45 0.16 9.37
C GLU A 123 -8.93 0.04 9.57
N ALA A 124 -8.12 0.58 8.66
CA ALA A 124 -6.67 0.38 8.63
C ALA A 124 -5.95 0.77 9.95
N PRO A 125 -6.14 1.99 10.51
CA PRO A 125 -5.52 2.36 11.77
C PRO A 125 -6.12 1.56 12.94
N THR A 126 -7.43 1.31 12.95
CA THR A 126 -8.12 0.63 14.06
C THR A 126 -7.72 -0.84 14.17
N LEU A 127 -7.65 -1.55 13.03
CA LEU A 127 -7.28 -2.96 12.93
C LEU A 127 -5.86 -3.23 13.47
N SER A 128 -4.91 -2.31 13.23
CA SER A 128 -3.54 -2.42 13.73
C SER A 128 -3.46 -2.45 15.27
N THR A 129 -4.44 -1.86 15.94
CA THR A 129 -4.48 -1.78 17.41
C THR A 129 -5.17 -2.96 18.07
N LEU A 130 -5.77 -3.86 17.29
CA LEU A 130 -6.41 -5.06 17.82
C LEU A 130 -5.39 -6.16 18.14
N ILE A 131 -4.22 -6.20 17.47
CA ILE A 131 -3.19 -7.21 17.74
C ILE A 131 -2.80 -7.21 19.24
N PRO A 132 -2.46 -6.06 19.86
CA PRO A 132 -2.15 -6.03 21.30
C PRO A 132 -3.30 -6.36 22.25
N ALA A 133 -4.54 -6.32 21.78
CA ALA A 133 -5.71 -6.67 22.58
C ALA A 133 -6.01 -8.18 22.54
N VAL A 134 -5.53 -8.88 21.51
CA VAL A 134 -5.84 -10.29 21.23
C VAL A 134 -4.76 -11.25 21.73
N VAL A 135 -3.50 -10.82 21.81
CA VAL A 135 -2.38 -11.67 22.26
C VAL A 135 -1.65 -11.10 23.48
N PRO A 136 -1.00 -11.96 24.31
CA PRO A 136 -0.08 -11.52 25.35
C PRO A 136 1.09 -10.68 24.82
N ARG A 137 1.63 -9.78 25.67
CA ARG A 137 2.72 -8.86 25.29
C ARG A 137 3.96 -9.59 24.77
N GLU A 138 4.27 -10.74 25.35
CA GLU A 138 5.38 -11.62 24.97
C GLU A 138 5.26 -12.15 23.52
N TRP A 139 4.03 -12.26 23.01
CA TRP A 139 3.76 -12.79 21.67
C TRP A 139 3.63 -11.71 20.60
N LEU A 140 3.61 -10.42 20.98
CA LEU A 140 3.39 -9.32 20.05
C LEU A 140 4.34 -9.33 18.85
N PRO A 141 5.67 -9.51 19.01
CA PRO A 141 6.57 -9.52 17.86
C PRO A 141 6.22 -10.64 16.88
N ARG A 142 5.94 -11.85 17.38
CA ARG A 142 5.56 -13.02 16.55
C ARG A 142 4.19 -12.83 15.90
N ALA A 143 3.21 -12.30 16.63
CA ALA A 143 1.86 -12.03 16.15
C ALA A 143 1.84 -10.94 15.07
N THR A 144 2.57 -9.84 15.28
CA THR A 144 2.75 -8.78 14.30
C THR A 144 3.47 -9.30 13.06
N ALA A 145 4.53 -10.09 13.21
CA ALA A 145 5.22 -10.69 12.07
C ALA A 145 4.29 -11.56 11.22
N LEU A 146 3.52 -12.46 11.86
CA LEU A 146 2.58 -13.33 11.17
C LEU A 146 1.43 -12.56 10.49
N SER A 147 0.93 -11.51 11.16
CA SER A 147 -0.08 -10.60 10.62
C SER A 147 0.41 -9.82 9.39
N SER A 148 1.68 -9.40 9.39
CA SER A 148 2.33 -8.77 8.24
C SER A 148 2.57 -9.77 7.11
N SER A 149 3.05 -10.98 7.41
CA SER A 149 3.22 -12.05 6.41
C SER A 149 1.91 -12.39 5.70
N GLY A 150 0.81 -12.50 6.45
CA GLY A 150 -0.52 -12.71 5.86
C GLY A 150 -0.94 -11.58 4.91
N GLY A 151 -0.63 -10.33 5.27
CA GLY A 151 -0.86 -9.17 4.40
C GLY A 151 -0.02 -9.22 3.11
N GLN A 152 1.25 -9.61 3.21
CA GLN A 152 2.14 -9.75 2.05
C GLN A 152 1.64 -10.86 1.10
N ILE A 153 1.20 -11.99 1.65
CA ILE A 153 0.60 -13.09 0.86
C ILE A 153 -0.64 -12.56 0.14
N ALA A 154 -1.50 -11.81 0.83
CA ALA A 154 -2.69 -11.23 0.21
C ALA A 154 -2.33 -10.24 -0.93
N GLN A 155 -1.28 -9.44 -0.75
CA GLN A 155 -0.80 -8.50 -1.77
C GLN A 155 -0.25 -9.19 -3.03
N ILE A 156 0.31 -10.40 -2.89
CA ILE A 156 0.84 -11.20 -4.00
C ILE A 156 -0.26 -12.03 -4.65
N ALA A 157 -1.00 -12.80 -3.86
CA ALA A 157 -2.00 -13.75 -4.36
C ALA A 157 -3.30 -13.05 -4.79
N GLY A 158 -3.69 -11.98 -4.12
CA GLY A 158 -4.94 -11.27 -4.36
C GLY A 158 -5.08 -10.75 -5.79
N PRO A 159 -4.10 -10.02 -6.34
CA PRO A 159 -4.18 -9.55 -7.73
C PRO A 159 -4.22 -10.69 -8.75
N ALA A 160 -3.47 -11.77 -8.53
CA ALA A 160 -3.48 -12.95 -9.40
C ALA A 160 -4.85 -13.65 -9.38
N LEU A 161 -5.44 -13.85 -8.19
CA LEU A 161 -6.80 -14.38 -8.02
C LEU A 161 -7.84 -13.46 -8.65
N GLY A 162 -7.68 -12.14 -8.51
CA GLY A 162 -8.56 -11.15 -9.12
C GLY A 162 -8.52 -11.20 -10.65
N GLY A 163 -7.33 -11.22 -11.24
CA GLY A 163 -7.16 -11.27 -12.70
C GLY A 163 -7.67 -12.58 -13.32
N VAL A 164 -7.29 -13.74 -12.76
CA VAL A 164 -7.78 -15.04 -13.22
C VAL A 164 -9.28 -15.17 -12.95
N GLY A 165 -9.74 -14.78 -11.78
CA GLY A 165 -11.16 -14.83 -11.43
C GLY A 165 -12.03 -13.93 -12.31
N TYR A 166 -11.55 -12.74 -12.68
CA TYR A 166 -12.28 -11.86 -13.59
C TYR A 166 -12.45 -12.48 -14.98
N SER A 167 -11.51 -13.32 -15.44
CA SER A 167 -11.64 -14.04 -16.71
C SER A 167 -12.81 -15.04 -16.73
N LEU A 168 -13.26 -15.49 -15.56
CA LEU A 168 -14.46 -16.34 -15.40
C LEU A 168 -15.76 -15.52 -15.33
N GLY A 169 -15.66 -14.19 -15.18
CA GLY A 169 -16.78 -13.26 -15.13
C GLY A 169 -16.70 -12.27 -13.98
N ALA A 170 -16.97 -10.99 -14.27
CA ALA A 170 -16.92 -9.89 -13.30
C ALA A 170 -17.85 -10.13 -12.09
N GLY A 171 -19.08 -10.60 -12.32
CA GLY A 171 -20.04 -10.85 -11.25
C GLY A 171 -19.58 -11.94 -10.27
N TRP A 172 -18.98 -13.02 -10.79
CA TRP A 172 -18.50 -14.13 -9.94
C TRP A 172 -17.35 -13.71 -9.05
N ILE A 173 -16.37 -12.98 -9.58
CA ILE A 173 -15.21 -12.56 -8.79
C ILE A 173 -15.58 -11.54 -7.70
N TYR A 174 -16.56 -10.67 -7.96
CA TYR A 174 -17.11 -9.81 -6.91
C TYR A 174 -17.91 -10.58 -5.86
N CYS A 175 -18.63 -11.64 -6.22
CA CYS A 175 -19.25 -12.53 -5.22
C CYS A 175 -18.21 -13.16 -4.30
N VAL A 176 -17.09 -13.64 -4.87
CA VAL A 176 -15.98 -14.20 -4.08
C VAL A 176 -15.38 -13.14 -3.14
N ALA A 177 -15.14 -11.93 -3.63
CA ALA A 177 -14.64 -10.84 -2.80
C ALA A 177 -15.63 -10.42 -1.70
N ALA A 178 -16.93 -10.35 -2.00
CA ALA A 178 -17.97 -10.07 -1.02
C ALA A 178 -18.04 -11.17 0.06
N ALA A 179 -17.89 -12.44 -0.31
CA ALA A 179 -17.84 -13.57 0.62
C ALA A 179 -16.59 -13.51 1.53
N LEU A 180 -15.43 -13.10 0.98
CA LEU A 180 -14.21 -12.88 1.76
C LEU A 180 -14.37 -11.74 2.77
N TYR A 181 -14.95 -10.60 2.37
CA TYR A 181 -15.27 -9.51 3.30
C TYR A 181 -16.29 -9.93 4.35
N LEU A 182 -17.31 -10.72 3.98
CA LEU A 182 -18.28 -11.25 4.93
C LEU A 182 -17.62 -12.20 5.94
N THR A 183 -16.70 -13.05 5.48
CA THR A 183 -15.91 -13.92 6.35
C THR A 183 -15.03 -13.09 7.29
N ALA A 184 -14.43 -12.01 6.78
CA ALA A 184 -13.66 -11.09 7.61
C ALA A 184 -14.52 -10.39 8.67
N PHE A 185 -15.70 -9.90 8.28
CA PHE A 185 -16.68 -9.34 9.20
C PHE A 185 -17.04 -10.33 10.30
N ILE A 186 -17.44 -11.56 9.95
CA ILE A 186 -17.81 -12.59 10.94
C ILE A 186 -16.64 -12.88 11.87
N ALA A 187 -15.44 -13.08 11.32
CA ALA A 187 -14.24 -13.39 12.10
C ALA A 187 -13.88 -12.27 13.09
N ILE A 188 -14.04 -11.00 12.73
CA ILE A 188 -13.80 -9.87 13.64
C ILE A 188 -14.97 -9.66 14.60
N ALA A 189 -16.21 -9.85 14.16
CA ALA A 189 -17.41 -9.68 14.98
C ALA A 189 -17.51 -10.74 16.09
N THR A 190 -16.97 -11.94 15.88
CA THR A 190 -16.92 -13.01 16.90
C THR A 190 -15.66 -12.95 17.78
N LEU A 191 -14.75 -11.99 17.57
CA LEU A 191 -13.60 -11.81 18.44
C LEU A 191 -14.03 -11.51 19.86
N VAL A 192 -13.59 -12.38 20.77
CA VAL A 192 -13.62 -12.14 22.21
C VAL A 192 -12.36 -11.35 22.57
N ILE A 193 -12.55 -10.14 23.08
CA ILE A 193 -11.45 -9.26 23.51
C ILE A 193 -11.49 -9.19 25.04
N ASP A 194 -10.59 -9.90 25.68
CA ASP A 194 -10.48 -9.93 27.16
C ASP A 194 -9.69 -8.75 27.72
N ARG A 195 -9.00 -7.98 26.86
CA ARG A 195 -8.05 -6.94 27.29
C ARG A 195 -8.39 -5.59 26.67
N ALA A 196 -8.66 -4.61 27.52
CA ALA A 196 -8.79 -3.23 27.09
C ALA A 196 -7.47 -2.78 26.42
N PRO A 197 -7.51 -2.27 25.18
CA PRO A 197 -6.30 -1.81 24.52
C PRO A 197 -5.68 -0.67 25.32
N PRO A 198 -4.34 -0.55 25.37
CA PRO A 198 -3.70 0.61 25.98
C PRO A 198 -4.19 1.88 25.29
N ARG A 199 -4.62 2.88 26.08
CA ARG A 199 -4.96 4.20 25.58
C ARG A 199 -3.73 4.81 24.91
N LYS A 200 -3.82 5.11 23.62
CA LYS A 200 -2.87 6.00 22.94
C LYS A 200 -3.36 7.43 23.11
N GLU A 201 -2.44 8.39 23.14
CA GLU A 201 -2.82 9.80 23.07
C GLU A 201 -3.51 10.08 21.73
N PRO A 202 -4.60 10.86 21.72
CA PRO A 202 -5.33 11.17 20.50
C PRO A 202 -4.46 11.95 19.52
N THR A 203 -4.43 11.52 18.26
CA THR A 203 -3.85 12.29 17.16
C THR A 203 -4.74 13.52 16.92
N THR A 204 -4.29 14.69 17.38
CA THR A 204 -4.97 15.98 17.20
C THR A 204 -4.28 16.79 16.11
N TRP A 205 -4.96 17.80 15.57
CA TRP A 205 -4.36 18.76 14.63
C TRP A 205 -3.01 19.30 15.12
N ARG A 206 -2.92 19.63 16.41
CA ARG A 206 -1.68 20.13 17.03
C ARG A 206 -0.55 19.09 16.99
N THR A 207 -0.85 17.80 17.12
CA THR A 207 0.17 16.75 17.04
C THR A 207 0.58 16.42 15.61
N LEU A 208 -0.36 16.47 14.64
CA LEU A 208 -0.06 16.39 13.20
C LEU A 208 0.80 17.55 12.71
N PHE A 209 0.37 18.80 12.97
CA PHE A 209 1.16 19.99 12.62
C PHE A 209 2.51 20.01 13.33
N GLY A 210 2.59 19.51 14.57
CA GLY A 210 3.88 19.34 15.27
C GLY A 210 4.83 18.37 14.55
N GLY A 211 4.32 17.25 14.02
CA GLY A 211 5.11 16.33 13.20
C GLY A 211 5.56 16.94 11.87
N ILE A 212 4.66 17.67 11.20
CA ILE A 212 4.95 18.37 9.94
C ILE A 212 6.04 19.42 10.17
N THR A 213 5.87 20.33 11.15
CA THR A 213 6.86 21.36 11.48
C THR A 213 8.23 20.77 11.79
N PHE A 214 8.27 19.65 12.51
CA PHE A 214 9.52 18.96 12.81
C PHE A 214 10.21 18.39 11.57
N ILE A 215 9.46 17.80 10.65
CA ILE A 215 9.99 17.33 9.36
C ILE A 215 10.59 18.50 8.57
N PHE A 216 9.86 19.62 8.47
CA PHE A 216 10.34 20.81 7.75
C PHE A 216 11.59 21.44 8.37
N GLN A 217 11.77 21.34 9.69
CA GLN A 217 12.96 21.82 10.38
C GLN A 217 14.18 20.91 10.20
N ARG A 218 13.99 19.62 9.86
CA ARG A 218 15.08 18.66 9.66
C ARG A 218 15.28 18.34 8.19
N ARG A 219 16.30 18.96 7.60
CA ARG A 219 16.65 18.83 6.17
C ARG A 219 16.78 17.38 5.69
N LEU A 220 17.33 16.49 6.52
CA LEU A 220 17.46 15.06 6.22
C LEU A 220 16.08 14.37 6.06
N LEU A 221 15.16 14.60 7.00
CA LEU A 221 13.81 14.03 6.97
C LEU A 221 13.00 14.61 5.83
N LEU A 222 13.05 15.94 5.65
CA LEU A 222 12.41 16.62 4.53
C LEU A 222 12.92 16.06 3.19
N GLY A 223 14.23 15.91 3.03
CA GLY A 223 14.82 15.34 1.82
C GLY A 223 14.36 13.90 1.57
N THR A 224 14.30 13.08 2.62
CA THR A 224 13.87 11.67 2.53
C THR A 224 12.41 11.54 2.12
N LEU A 225 11.52 12.31 2.76
CA LEU A 225 10.08 12.27 2.53
C LEU A 225 9.68 12.93 1.21
N SER A 226 10.31 14.06 0.85
CA SER A 226 10.07 14.71 -0.44
C SER A 226 10.57 13.85 -1.61
N LEU A 227 11.72 13.18 -1.45
CA LEU A 227 12.23 12.25 -2.47
C LEU A 227 11.22 11.15 -2.77
N ASP A 228 10.63 10.55 -1.74
CA ASP A 228 9.59 9.53 -1.90
C ASP A 228 8.34 10.10 -2.59
N LEU A 229 7.86 11.26 -2.11
CA LEU A 229 6.69 11.92 -2.68
C LEU A 229 6.85 12.14 -4.19
N PHE A 230 7.95 12.72 -4.65
CA PHE A 230 8.16 13.01 -6.07
C PHE A 230 8.50 11.77 -6.91
N ALA A 231 9.23 10.81 -6.35
CA ALA A 231 9.55 9.57 -7.06
C ALA A 231 8.28 8.72 -7.29
N VAL A 232 7.41 8.61 -6.29
CA VAL A 232 6.17 7.82 -6.38
C VAL A 232 5.11 8.55 -7.20
N LEU A 233 5.01 9.89 -7.09
CA LEU A 233 4.09 10.70 -7.88
C LEU A 233 4.31 10.50 -9.38
N LEU A 234 5.57 10.41 -9.82
CA LEU A 234 5.94 10.15 -11.21
C LEU A 234 5.95 8.65 -11.55
N GLY A 235 5.93 7.76 -10.56
CA GLY A 235 6.05 6.31 -10.71
C GLY A 235 4.72 5.57 -10.87
N GLY A 236 3.61 6.25 -11.13
CA GLY A 236 2.23 5.70 -11.13
C GLY A 236 1.89 4.70 -12.25
N ALA A 237 2.87 3.95 -12.76
CA ALA A 237 2.70 2.93 -13.79
C ALA A 237 1.66 1.85 -13.42
N THR A 238 1.42 1.62 -12.12
CA THR A 238 0.42 0.66 -11.64
C THR A 238 -1.01 1.02 -12.02
N ALA A 239 -1.33 2.32 -12.14
CA ALA A 239 -2.66 2.79 -12.56
C ALA A 239 -2.94 2.46 -14.03
N LEU A 240 -1.89 2.42 -14.85
CA LEU A 240 -1.98 2.22 -16.30
C LEU A 240 -1.91 0.75 -16.70
N LEU A 241 -1.69 -0.17 -15.75
CA LEU A 241 -1.60 -1.61 -16.04
C LEU A 241 -2.79 -2.18 -16.81
N PRO A 242 -4.06 -1.75 -16.59
CA PRO A 242 -5.18 -2.23 -17.41
C PRO A 242 -5.01 -1.91 -18.91
N ILE A 243 -4.50 -0.71 -19.24
CA ILE A 243 -4.22 -0.29 -20.62
C ILE A 243 -3.08 -1.15 -21.20
N PHE A 244 -2.00 -1.33 -20.44
CA PHE A 244 -0.86 -2.14 -20.86
C PHE A 244 -1.26 -3.60 -21.10
N ALA A 245 -2.04 -4.18 -20.19
CA ALA A 245 -2.50 -5.56 -20.32
C ALA A 245 -3.38 -5.73 -21.56
N LYS A 246 -4.37 -4.86 -21.76
CA LYS A 246 -5.37 -5.01 -22.83
C LYS A 246 -4.86 -4.59 -24.20
N ASP A 247 -4.26 -3.40 -24.33
CA ASP A 247 -4.04 -2.78 -25.65
C ASP A 247 -2.58 -2.85 -26.12
N ILE A 248 -1.61 -2.97 -25.19
CA ILE A 248 -0.18 -3.01 -25.55
C ILE A 248 0.31 -4.46 -25.62
N LEU A 249 0.03 -5.23 -24.57
CA LEU A 249 0.42 -6.64 -24.46
C LEU A 249 -0.59 -7.60 -25.09
N ASN A 250 -1.75 -7.08 -25.56
CA ASN A 250 -2.83 -7.85 -26.18
C ASN A 250 -3.23 -9.08 -25.34
N ALA A 251 -3.35 -8.88 -24.03
CA ALA A 251 -3.58 -9.92 -23.05
C ALA A 251 -4.88 -9.70 -22.26
N GLY A 252 -5.35 -10.76 -21.62
CA GLY A 252 -6.60 -10.73 -20.85
C GLY A 252 -6.43 -10.23 -19.41
N PRO A 253 -7.53 -10.27 -18.62
CA PRO A 253 -7.54 -9.89 -17.20
C PRO A 253 -6.52 -10.67 -16.34
N TRP A 254 -6.20 -11.91 -16.72
CA TRP A 254 -5.20 -12.73 -16.03
C TRP A 254 -3.80 -12.07 -16.07
N ALA A 255 -3.46 -11.42 -17.18
CA ALA A 255 -2.18 -10.74 -17.34
C ALA A 255 -2.13 -9.48 -16.47
N LEU A 256 -3.23 -8.73 -16.36
CA LEU A 256 -3.33 -7.63 -15.39
C LEU A 256 -3.06 -8.14 -13.96
N GLY A 257 -3.65 -9.27 -13.57
CA GLY A 257 -3.41 -9.88 -12.26
C GLY A 257 -1.94 -10.24 -12.04
N ALA A 258 -1.29 -10.84 -13.05
CA ALA A 258 0.13 -11.17 -13.00
C ALA A 258 1.03 -9.92 -12.93
N LEU A 259 0.75 -8.90 -13.75
CA LEU A 259 1.48 -7.63 -13.74
C LEU A 259 1.32 -6.90 -12.40
N ARG A 260 0.13 -6.93 -11.79
CA ARG A 260 -0.11 -6.27 -10.50
C ARG A 260 0.51 -7.04 -9.32
N ALA A 261 0.65 -8.36 -9.43
CA ALA A 261 1.35 -9.20 -8.44
C ALA A 261 2.88 -9.09 -8.54
N ALA A 262 3.43 -8.85 -9.73
CA ALA A 262 4.87 -8.85 -9.99
C ALA A 262 5.70 -7.92 -9.07
N PRO A 263 5.33 -6.64 -8.83
CA PRO A 263 6.05 -5.79 -7.89
C PRO A 263 6.04 -6.33 -6.46
N ALA A 264 4.92 -6.89 -6.00
CA ALA A 264 4.81 -7.44 -4.65
C ALA A 264 5.71 -8.67 -4.47
N CYS A 265 5.86 -9.52 -5.50
CA CYS A 265 6.82 -10.62 -5.50
C CYS A 265 8.26 -10.13 -5.39
N GLY A 266 8.64 -9.13 -6.19
CA GLY A 266 9.97 -8.53 -6.14
C GLY A 266 10.30 -7.90 -4.79
N ALA A 267 9.35 -7.14 -4.24
CA ALA A 267 9.47 -6.52 -2.93
C ALA A 267 9.61 -7.56 -1.81
N ALA A 268 8.85 -8.66 -1.86
CA ALA A 268 8.94 -9.74 -0.87
C ALA A 268 10.29 -10.47 -0.92
N LEU A 269 10.76 -10.84 -2.12
CA LEU A 269 12.06 -11.48 -2.31
C LEU A 269 13.21 -10.59 -1.83
N MET A 270 13.16 -9.29 -2.15
CA MET A 270 14.17 -8.34 -1.68
C MET A 270 14.11 -8.14 -0.17
N SER A 271 12.92 -8.05 0.43
CA SER A 271 12.75 -7.92 1.88
C SER A 271 13.33 -9.12 2.64
N LEU A 272 13.13 -10.35 2.13
CA LEU A 272 13.75 -11.56 2.69
C LEU A 272 15.27 -11.54 2.57
N THR A 273 15.79 -10.98 1.48
CA THR A 273 17.23 -10.84 1.23
C THR A 273 17.83 -9.82 2.20
N LEU A 274 17.20 -8.65 2.37
CA LEU A 274 17.61 -7.60 3.32
C LEU A 274 17.46 -8.02 4.79
N ALA A 275 16.58 -8.97 5.10
CA ALA A 275 16.50 -9.54 6.44
C ALA A 275 17.74 -10.38 6.82
N ARG A 276 18.48 -10.87 5.82
CA ARG A 276 19.69 -11.71 6.01
C ARG A 276 20.98 -10.93 5.79
N LEU A 277 20.93 -9.85 5.02
CA LEU A 277 22.08 -9.01 4.71
C LEU A 277 22.02 -7.74 5.55
N SER A 278 23.13 -7.37 6.17
CA SER A 278 23.25 -6.02 6.74
C SER A 278 23.25 -5.00 5.61
N LEU A 279 22.51 -3.90 5.81
CA LEU A 279 22.66 -2.71 4.98
C LEU A 279 24.10 -2.21 5.22
N GLY A 280 24.97 -2.43 4.23
CA GLY A 280 26.39 -2.12 4.34
C GLY A 280 26.68 -0.62 4.49
N GLU A 281 27.96 -0.28 4.55
CA GLU A 281 28.40 1.11 4.55
C GLU A 281 28.06 1.74 3.19
N ASN A 282 27.50 2.96 3.19
CA ASN A 282 26.99 3.74 2.03
C ASN A 282 25.47 3.62 1.74
N VAL A 283 24.65 3.66 2.78
CA VAL A 283 23.17 3.73 2.70
C VAL A 283 22.67 4.77 1.68
N GLY A 284 23.30 5.94 1.61
CA GLY A 284 22.90 6.99 0.65
C GLY A 284 23.04 6.56 -0.81
N ARG A 285 24.12 5.87 -1.17
CA ARG A 285 24.33 5.35 -2.53
C ARG A 285 23.35 4.24 -2.86
N LEU A 286 23.04 3.39 -1.88
CA LEU A 286 22.06 2.33 -2.04
C LEU A 286 20.66 2.91 -2.32
N LEU A 287 20.26 3.95 -1.58
CA LEU A 287 18.98 4.65 -1.77
C LEU A 287 18.84 5.25 -3.19
N PHE A 288 19.82 6.03 -3.64
CA PHE A 288 19.75 6.63 -4.97
C PHE A 288 19.92 5.59 -6.08
N GLY A 289 20.77 4.57 -5.86
CA GLY A 289 20.94 3.46 -6.78
C GLY A 289 19.64 2.68 -6.99
N SER A 290 18.90 2.40 -5.91
CA SER A 290 17.61 1.71 -6.01
C SER A 290 16.56 2.57 -6.74
N LEU A 291 16.52 3.89 -6.52
CA LEU A 291 15.63 4.77 -7.28
C LEU A 291 15.96 4.85 -8.77
N ILE A 292 17.25 4.82 -9.13
CA ILE A 292 17.67 4.76 -10.54
C ILE A 292 17.23 3.44 -11.16
N VAL A 293 17.45 2.31 -10.48
CA VAL A 293 16.99 0.99 -10.95
C VAL A 293 15.46 0.94 -11.08
N PHE A 294 14.73 1.53 -10.12
CA PHE A 294 13.27 1.67 -10.19
C PHE A 294 12.83 2.44 -11.45
N GLY A 295 13.44 3.60 -11.71
CA GLY A 295 13.12 4.41 -12.88
C GLY A 295 13.47 3.70 -14.20
N LEU A 296 14.63 3.04 -14.27
CA LEU A 296 15.02 2.24 -15.44
C LEU A 296 14.06 1.08 -15.68
N ALA A 297 13.70 0.33 -14.63
CA ALA A 297 12.74 -0.77 -14.73
C ALA A 297 11.35 -0.27 -15.18
N THR A 298 10.92 0.90 -14.70
CA THR A 298 9.68 1.56 -15.14
C THR A 298 9.74 1.92 -16.62
N THR A 299 10.86 2.49 -17.11
CA THR A 299 11.05 2.80 -18.53
C THR A 299 11.08 1.54 -19.40
N VAL A 300 11.78 0.48 -18.96
CA VAL A 300 11.80 -0.81 -19.67
C VAL A 300 10.40 -1.41 -19.75
N PHE A 301 9.62 -1.37 -18.67
CA PHE A 301 8.22 -1.79 -18.66
C PHE A 301 7.38 -0.99 -19.66
N GLY A 302 7.52 0.34 -19.68
CA GLY A 302 6.79 1.22 -20.59
C GLY A 302 7.07 0.93 -22.08
N LEU A 303 8.30 0.55 -22.41
CA LEU A 303 8.73 0.22 -23.78
C LEU A 303 8.50 -1.26 -24.15
N SER A 304 8.17 -2.10 -23.18
CA SER A 304 8.04 -3.55 -23.39
C SER A 304 6.73 -3.89 -24.09
N THR A 305 6.83 -4.75 -25.10
CA THR A 305 5.69 -5.36 -25.82
C THR A 305 5.52 -6.85 -25.50
N SER A 306 6.36 -7.41 -24.61
CA SER A 306 6.30 -8.83 -24.25
C SER A 306 5.94 -9.02 -22.78
N ILE A 307 4.99 -9.92 -22.50
CA ILE A 307 4.50 -10.20 -21.14
C ILE A 307 5.65 -10.63 -20.20
N PRO A 308 6.58 -11.53 -20.58
CA PRO A 308 7.66 -11.95 -19.68
C PRO A 308 8.61 -10.81 -19.32
N LEU A 309 8.95 -9.94 -20.28
CA LEU A 309 9.81 -8.78 -20.03
C LEU A 309 9.11 -7.76 -19.13
N SER A 310 7.82 -7.51 -19.35
CA SER A 310 7.03 -6.62 -18.50
C SER A 310 6.93 -7.13 -17.07
N ILE A 311 6.69 -8.43 -16.87
CA ILE A 311 6.69 -9.05 -15.54
C ILE A 311 8.08 -8.94 -14.89
N ALA A 312 9.15 -9.27 -15.61
CA ALA A 312 10.51 -9.19 -15.09
C ALA A 312 10.88 -7.75 -14.68
N ALA A 313 10.54 -6.76 -15.51
CA ALA A 313 10.73 -5.35 -15.21
C ALA A 313 9.96 -4.92 -13.94
N LEU A 314 8.70 -5.34 -13.80
CA LEU A 314 7.88 -5.03 -12.62
C LEU A 314 8.39 -5.72 -11.34
N VAL A 315 8.94 -6.93 -11.44
CA VAL A 315 9.64 -7.60 -10.32
C VAL A 315 10.86 -6.80 -9.89
N VAL A 316 11.71 -6.36 -10.84
CA VAL A 316 12.89 -5.53 -10.56
C VAL A 316 12.48 -4.19 -9.95
N LEU A 317 11.42 -3.57 -10.47
CA LEU A 317 10.84 -2.34 -9.96
C LEU A 317 10.44 -2.49 -8.49
N GLY A 318 9.65 -3.52 -8.14
CA GLY A 318 9.23 -3.76 -6.76
C GLY A 318 10.39 -4.12 -5.82
N ALA A 319 11.38 -4.86 -6.30
CA ALA A 319 12.58 -5.16 -5.54
C ALA A 319 13.39 -3.89 -5.23
N ALA A 320 13.56 -3.01 -6.21
CA ALA A 320 14.26 -1.73 -6.02
C ALA A 320 13.50 -0.78 -5.09
N ASP A 321 12.16 -0.74 -5.18
CA ASP A 321 11.34 0.04 -4.26
C ASP A 321 11.47 -0.47 -2.81
N ALA A 322 11.47 -1.78 -2.57
CA ALA A 322 11.63 -2.34 -1.24
C ALA A 322 12.94 -1.90 -0.55
N VAL A 323 14.06 -1.85 -1.28
CA VAL A 323 15.33 -1.30 -0.76
C VAL A 323 15.14 0.15 -0.31
N SER A 324 14.49 0.96 -1.16
CA SER A 324 14.26 2.38 -0.89
C SER A 324 13.36 2.57 0.33
N VAL A 325 12.24 1.86 0.41
CA VAL A 325 11.27 1.94 1.51
C VAL A 325 11.90 1.55 2.84
N VAL A 326 12.70 0.47 2.87
CA VAL A 326 13.40 0.04 4.10
C VAL A 326 14.37 1.12 4.57
N VAL A 327 15.22 1.64 3.67
CA VAL A 327 16.18 2.69 4.01
C VAL A 327 15.47 3.95 4.51
N ARG A 328 14.45 4.44 3.79
CA ARG A 328 13.70 5.65 4.17
C ARG A 328 12.98 5.48 5.51
N SER A 329 12.32 4.35 5.72
CA SER A 329 11.61 4.04 6.97
C SER A 329 12.57 3.95 8.15
N SER A 330 13.74 3.33 7.97
CA SER A 330 14.78 3.27 8.99
C SER A 330 15.37 4.65 9.30
N LEU A 331 15.61 5.50 8.29
CA LEU A 331 16.09 6.87 8.50
C LEU A 331 15.08 7.69 9.30
N VAL A 332 13.80 7.62 8.97
CA VAL A 332 12.73 8.30 9.73
C VAL A 332 12.70 7.81 11.17
N GLN A 333 12.81 6.49 11.40
CA GLN A 333 12.76 5.93 12.74
C GLN A 333 13.98 6.31 13.60
N LEU A 334 15.19 6.24 13.04
CA LEU A 334 16.43 6.48 13.80
C LEU A 334 16.74 7.96 14.01
N ASN A 335 16.27 8.84 13.13
CA ASN A 335 16.53 10.28 13.20
C ASN A 335 15.38 11.07 13.82
N THR A 336 14.38 10.38 14.41
CA THR A 336 13.25 11.02 15.10
C THR A 336 13.29 10.65 16.58
N PRO A 337 13.33 11.63 17.50
CA PRO A 337 13.24 11.39 18.94
C PRO A 337 11.96 10.63 19.31
N ASP A 338 12.05 9.75 20.32
CA ASP A 338 10.95 8.86 20.73
C ASP A 338 9.61 9.60 20.98
N HIS A 339 9.66 10.78 21.62
CA HIS A 339 8.47 11.58 21.91
C HIS A 339 7.79 12.19 20.66
N MET A 340 8.48 12.18 19.51
CA MET A 340 7.96 12.67 18.22
C MET A 340 7.72 11.56 17.21
N LEU A 341 8.25 10.36 17.43
CA LEU A 341 8.24 9.26 16.47
C LEU A 341 6.84 8.90 15.98
N GLY A 342 5.85 8.83 16.89
CA GLY A 342 4.46 8.55 16.51
C GLY A 342 3.84 9.64 15.63
N ARG A 343 4.19 10.91 15.86
CA ARG A 343 3.67 12.06 15.09
C ARG A 343 4.29 12.10 13.70
N VAL A 344 5.61 11.94 13.61
CA VAL A 344 6.34 11.88 12.34
C VAL A 344 5.92 10.67 11.52
N SER A 345 5.69 9.51 12.16
CA SER A 345 5.21 8.29 11.46
C SER A 345 3.80 8.46 10.89
N ALA A 346 2.91 9.18 11.57
CA ALA A 346 1.58 9.49 11.06
C ALA A 346 1.66 10.38 9.81
N VAL A 347 2.52 11.40 9.83
CA VAL A 347 2.77 12.26 8.66
C VAL A 347 3.39 11.45 7.52
N ASN A 348 4.40 10.62 7.80
CA ASN A 348 5.02 9.75 6.80
C ASN A 348 3.99 8.86 6.09
N THR A 349 3.09 8.22 6.85
CA THR A 349 2.02 7.37 6.29
C THR A 349 1.06 8.16 5.41
N LEU A 350 0.69 9.38 5.83
CA LEU A 350 -0.16 10.26 5.03
C LEU A 350 0.52 10.67 3.72
N PHE A 351 1.81 11.00 3.75
CA PHE A 351 2.58 11.35 2.55
C PHE A 351 2.69 10.18 1.58
N ILE A 352 2.97 8.97 2.07
CA ILE A 352 3.03 7.74 1.25
C ILE A 352 1.66 7.44 0.62
N GLY A 353 0.58 7.55 1.39
CA GLY A 353 -0.77 7.31 0.87
C GLY A 353 -1.16 8.33 -0.21
N ALA A 354 -0.92 9.61 0.08
CA ALA A 354 -1.18 10.72 -0.84
C ALA A 354 -0.36 10.60 -2.13
N SER A 355 0.94 10.30 -2.02
CA SER A 355 1.83 10.19 -3.19
C SER A 355 1.39 9.08 -4.14
N ASN A 356 1.05 7.90 -3.61
CA ASN A 356 0.57 6.78 -4.42
C ASN A 356 -0.72 7.15 -5.18
N GLN A 357 -1.75 7.63 -4.47
CA GLN A 357 -3.06 7.87 -5.08
C GLN A 357 -3.08 9.10 -6.00
N LEU A 358 -2.34 10.17 -5.65
CA LEU A 358 -2.16 11.31 -6.54
C LEU A 358 -1.30 10.94 -7.75
N GLY A 359 -0.32 10.05 -7.58
CA GLY A 359 0.48 9.50 -8.68
C GLY A 359 -0.36 8.68 -9.65
N GLU A 360 -1.31 7.88 -9.15
CA GLU A 360 -2.27 7.17 -10.02
C GLU A 360 -3.11 8.15 -10.86
N PHE A 361 -3.56 9.26 -10.27
CA PHE A 361 -4.28 10.31 -10.99
C PHE A 361 -3.40 11.04 -12.01
N GLU A 362 -2.21 11.47 -11.61
CA GLU A 362 -1.22 12.11 -12.48
C GLU A 362 -0.91 11.21 -13.68
N SER A 363 -0.65 9.92 -13.44
CA SER A 363 -0.34 8.97 -14.51
C SER A 363 -1.53 8.75 -15.44
N GLY A 364 -2.77 8.73 -14.92
CA GLY A 364 -3.98 8.69 -15.73
C GLY A 364 -4.17 9.94 -16.60
N LEU A 365 -3.91 11.13 -16.04
CA LEU A 365 -3.97 12.40 -16.77
C LEU A 365 -2.88 12.48 -17.85
N THR A 366 -1.64 12.17 -17.50
CA THR A 366 -0.49 12.16 -18.42
C THR A 366 -0.72 11.13 -19.53
N ALA A 367 -1.28 9.97 -19.24
CA ALA A 367 -1.64 8.98 -20.26
C ALA A 367 -2.81 9.42 -21.16
N GLN A 368 -3.76 10.20 -20.64
CA GLN A 368 -4.84 10.77 -21.45
C GLN A 368 -4.32 11.82 -22.43
N LEU A 369 -3.28 12.58 -22.05
CA LEU A 369 -2.69 13.65 -22.88
C LEU A 369 -1.64 13.13 -23.87
N PHE A 370 -0.76 12.23 -23.42
CA PHE A 370 0.42 11.79 -24.19
C PHE A 370 0.36 10.32 -24.62
N GLY A 371 -0.63 9.56 -24.16
CA GLY A 371 -0.71 8.10 -24.33
C GLY A 371 -0.03 7.33 -23.20
N ALA A 372 -0.41 6.05 -23.03
CA ALA A 372 0.04 5.23 -21.92
C ALA A 372 1.56 4.93 -21.93
N VAL A 373 2.15 4.65 -23.09
CA VAL A 373 3.60 4.38 -23.21
C VAL A 373 4.43 5.62 -22.87
N PRO A 374 4.20 6.81 -23.48
CA PRO A 374 4.94 8.01 -23.10
C PRO A 374 4.75 8.40 -21.64
N ALA A 375 3.55 8.25 -21.07
CA ALA A 375 3.31 8.54 -19.66
C ALA A 375 4.20 7.71 -18.72
N VAL A 376 4.28 6.39 -18.93
CA VAL A 376 5.14 5.51 -18.12
C VAL A 376 6.63 5.82 -18.34
N VAL A 377 7.04 6.09 -19.58
CA VAL A 377 8.44 6.44 -19.89
C VAL A 377 8.84 7.77 -19.26
N ILE A 378 7.99 8.80 -19.35
CA ILE A 378 8.17 10.10 -18.70
C ILE A 378 8.25 9.92 -17.18
N GLY A 379 7.40 9.07 -16.60
CA GLY A 379 7.43 8.74 -15.18
C GLY A 379 8.74 8.10 -14.73
N GLY A 380 9.21 7.08 -15.47
CA GLY A 380 10.49 6.40 -15.19
C GLY A 380 11.70 7.33 -15.32
N VAL A 381 11.78 8.09 -16.42
CA VAL A 381 12.85 9.07 -16.66
C VAL A 381 12.78 10.22 -15.64
N GLY A 382 11.57 10.68 -15.33
CA GLY A 382 11.31 11.69 -14.31
C GLY A 382 11.78 11.26 -12.93
N THR A 383 11.57 9.99 -12.57
CA THR A 383 12.07 9.43 -11.30
C THR A 383 13.60 9.43 -11.24
N ILE A 384 14.28 9.09 -12.35
CA ILE A 384 15.75 9.18 -12.45
C ILE A 384 16.21 10.63 -12.33
N ALA A 385 15.52 11.56 -12.99
CA ALA A 385 15.82 12.99 -12.92
C ALA A 385 15.65 13.53 -11.49
N VAL A 386 14.57 13.15 -10.79
CA VAL A 386 14.33 13.48 -9.38
C VAL A 386 15.45 12.92 -8.50
N ALA A 387 15.86 11.67 -8.68
CA ALA A 387 17.00 11.11 -7.95
C ALA A 387 18.29 11.93 -8.20
N GLY A 388 18.55 12.32 -9.45
CA GLY A 388 19.66 13.19 -9.84
C GLY A 388 19.64 14.58 -9.19
N LEU A 389 18.49 15.23 -9.22
CA LEU A 389 18.27 16.55 -8.62
C LEU A 389 18.40 16.50 -7.09
N TRP A 390 17.83 15.48 -6.44
CA TRP A 390 17.92 15.32 -4.98
C TRP A 390 19.34 15.00 -4.52
N MET A 391 20.14 14.28 -5.32
CA MET A 391 21.57 14.11 -5.05
C MET A 391 22.32 15.45 -4.99
N ARG A 392 21.83 16.49 -5.69
CA ARG A 392 22.41 17.83 -5.70
C ARG A 392 21.83 18.73 -4.61
N TRP A 393 20.52 18.70 -4.39
CA TRP A 393 19.83 19.57 -3.41
C TRP A 393 19.95 19.08 -1.96
N PHE A 394 20.12 17.77 -1.76
CA PHE A 394 20.29 17.13 -0.47
C PHE A 394 21.58 16.29 -0.45
N PRO A 395 22.76 16.92 -0.52
CA PRO A 395 24.04 16.20 -0.54
C PRO A 395 24.28 15.37 0.73
N GLU A 396 23.65 15.74 1.84
CA GLU A 396 23.63 14.98 3.11
C GLU A 396 23.07 13.57 2.90
N LEU A 397 21.96 13.42 2.16
CA LEU A 397 21.37 12.11 1.85
C LEU A 397 22.33 11.24 1.03
N ARG A 398 23.00 11.84 0.04
CA ARG A 398 23.95 11.11 -0.81
C ARG A 398 25.18 10.64 -0.04
N ARG A 399 25.61 11.42 0.96
CA ARG A 399 26.79 11.16 1.79
C ARG A 399 26.50 10.32 3.03
N LEU A 400 25.26 9.86 3.21
CA LEU A 400 24.90 8.96 4.31
C LEU A 400 25.71 7.66 4.24
N ARG A 401 26.54 7.42 5.25
CA ARG A 401 27.29 6.18 5.40
C ARG A 401 26.50 5.11 6.14
N THR A 402 25.80 5.48 7.21
CA THR A 402 25.05 4.56 8.09
C THR A 402 23.61 5.04 8.28
N LEU A 403 22.75 4.16 8.78
CA LEU A 403 21.34 4.46 9.07
C LEU A 403 21.15 5.42 10.27
N GLN A 404 22.17 5.55 11.13
CA GLN A 404 22.19 6.46 12.28
C GLN A 404 22.58 7.90 11.91
N GLY A 405 22.92 8.16 10.63
CA GLY A 405 23.42 9.46 10.19
C GLY A 405 24.95 9.58 10.30
N ASN A 406 25.50 10.68 9.80
CA ASN A 406 26.94 10.95 9.83
C ASN A 406 27.38 11.56 11.19
N GLU A 407 27.05 10.93 12.32
CA GLU A 407 27.63 11.27 13.61
C GLU A 407 28.69 10.25 14.02
N VAL A 408 29.86 10.35 13.38
CA VAL A 408 31.17 10.18 14.02
C VAL A 408 32.14 11.10 13.27
N ALA A 409 32.27 12.34 13.73
CA ALA A 409 33.47 13.19 13.62
C ALA A 409 33.15 14.66 13.97
N GLN A 410 32.72 14.95 15.21
CA GLN A 410 33.03 16.25 15.82
C GLN A 410 33.44 16.02 17.27
N SER A 411 34.69 16.43 17.53
CA SER A 411 35.49 16.48 18.77
C SER A 411 35.74 15.17 19.50
#